data_AF-A0A552YTX0-F1
#
_entry.id   AF-A0A552YTX0-F1
#
_cell.length_a   1.000
_cell.length_b   1.000
_cell.length_c   1.000
_cell.angle_alpha   90.00
_cell.angle_beta   90.00
_cell.angle_gamma   90.00
#
_symmetry.space_group_name_H-M   'P 1'
#
loop_
_entity.id
_entity.type
_entity.pdbx_description
1 polymer ?
#
loop_
_entity_poly.entity_id
_entity_poly.type
_entity_poly.pdbx_seq_one_letter_code
_entity_poly.pdbx_strand_id
1 'polypeptide(L)'
;QTAIQEESYKKADIESYEYIAEPSACPICGALNGKIFKLKDMSPGINAPNMHPFCRCSTAPHVDDKGFWDDLLDRKVISQDEYKQAFDDRTEADKAIEELRRKRKG
;
A
#
# COMPACT_ATOMS: atom_id res chain seq x y z
N GLN A 1 12.83 2.81 14.35
CA GLN A 1 11.91 3.36 13.33
C GLN A 1 10.67 2.47 13.20
N THR A 2 10.83 1.19 12.89
CA THR A 2 9.72 0.26 12.59
C THR A 2 8.72 0.06 13.73
N ALA A 3 9.16 -0.01 14.99
CA ALA A 3 8.25 -0.18 16.13
C ALA A 3 7.25 0.98 16.32
N ILE A 4 7.65 2.22 16.01
CA ILE A 4 6.76 3.39 16.10
C ILE A 4 5.74 3.37 14.96
N GLN A 5 6.16 2.97 13.75
CA GLN A 5 5.24 2.82 12.61
C GLN A 5 4.22 1.72 12.87
N GLU A 6 4.64 0.58 13.41
CA GLU A 6 3.74 -0.52 13.78
C GLU A 6 2.69 -0.07 14.80
N GLU A 7 3.10 0.65 15.86
CA GLU A 7 2.16 1.18 16.85
C GLU A 7 1.19 2.19 16.23
N SER A 8 1.67 3.05 15.34
CA SER A 8 0.82 4.00 14.61
C SER A 8 -0.23 3.30 13.75
N TYR A 9 0.14 2.21 13.08
CA TYR A 9 -0.80 1.43 12.26
C TYR A 9 -1.83 0.70 13.12
N LYS A 10 -1.41 0.14 14.27
CA LYS A 10 -2.33 -0.48 15.24
C LYS A 10 -3.36 0.52 15.78
N LYS A 11 -2.93 1.75 16.10
CA LYS A 11 -3.81 2.83 16.58
C LYS A 11 -4.80 3.30 15.51
N ALA A 12 -4.44 3.17 14.24
CA ALA A 12 -5.27 3.55 13.10
C ALA A 12 -6.11 2.39 12.53
N ASP A 13 -6.16 1.25 13.24
CA ASP A 13 -6.89 0.03 12.82
C ASP A 13 -6.49 -0.48 11.43
N ILE A 14 -5.22 -0.30 11.07
CA ILE A 14 -4.68 -0.73 9.78
C ILE A 14 -4.29 -2.20 9.87
N GLU A 15 -4.88 -3.05 9.01
CA GLU A 15 -4.60 -4.49 9.01
C GLU A 15 -3.42 -4.90 8.12
N SER A 16 -3.07 -4.07 7.13
CA SER A 16 -2.04 -4.34 6.14
C SER A 16 -1.17 -3.12 5.82
N TYR A 17 0.05 -3.36 5.36
CA TYR A 17 0.98 -2.33 4.96
C TYR A 17 1.71 -2.72 3.68
N GLU A 18 2.07 -1.74 2.88
CA GLU A 18 2.90 -1.88 1.68
C GLU A 18 4.36 -1.59 2.02
N TYR A 19 5.27 -2.45 1.53
CA TYR A 19 6.70 -2.21 1.63
C TYR A 19 7.17 -1.30 0.49
N ILE A 20 7.76 -0.16 0.85
CA ILE A 20 8.26 0.82 -0.11
C ILE A 20 9.77 0.77 -0.09
N ALA A 21 10.35 0.21 -1.15
CA ALA A 21 11.78 0.25 -1.35
C ALA A 21 12.21 1.64 -1.84
N GLU A 22 13.37 2.08 -1.38
CA GLU A 22 14.02 3.27 -1.92
C GLU A 22 14.40 3.03 -3.41
N PRO A 23 14.37 4.04 -4.29
CA PRO A 23 14.65 3.86 -5.72
C PRO A 23 15.98 3.17 -6.06
N SER A 24 17.04 3.42 -5.28
CA SER A 24 18.35 2.76 -5.39
C SER A 24 18.53 1.59 -4.41
N ALA A 25 17.42 1.02 -3.92
CA ALA A 25 17.46 -0.05 -2.94
C ALA A 25 18.24 -1.28 -3.44
N CYS A 26 18.85 -1.99 -2.49
CA CYS A 26 19.56 -3.23 -2.78
C CYS A 26 18.60 -4.28 -3.38
N PRO A 27 19.12 -5.31 -4.08
CA PRO A 27 18.29 -6.34 -4.72
C PRO A 27 17.31 -7.04 -3.77
N ILE A 28 17.67 -7.16 -2.48
CA ILE A 28 16.83 -7.77 -1.44
C ILE A 28 15.59 -6.91 -1.18
N CYS A 29 15.80 -5.62 -0.92
CA CYS A 29 14.72 -4.68 -0.64
C CYS A 29 13.89 -4.38 -1.90
N GLY A 30 14.54 -4.27 -3.07
CA GLY A 30 13.86 -4.08 -4.35
C GLY A 30 12.89 -5.23 -4.68
N ALA A 31 13.23 -6.47 -4.29
CA ALA A 31 12.33 -7.62 -4.44
C ALA A 31 11.10 -7.58 -3.51
N LEU A 32 11.08 -6.72 -2.50
CA LEU A 32 9.96 -6.50 -1.59
C LEU A 32 9.14 -5.25 -1.97
N ASN A 33 9.62 -4.43 -2.90
CA ASN A 33 8.96 -3.20 -3.30
C ASN A 33 7.53 -3.45 -3.81
N GLY A 34 6.55 -2.73 -3.26
CA GLY A 34 5.15 -2.83 -3.64
C GLY A 34 4.43 -4.08 -3.11
N LYS A 35 5.10 -4.92 -2.30
CA LYS A 35 4.44 -6.07 -1.66
C LYS A 35 3.64 -5.61 -0.45
N ILE A 36 2.42 -6.13 -0.36
CA ILE A 36 1.52 -5.92 0.78
C ILE A 36 1.71 -7.05 1.77
N PHE A 37 1.92 -6.71 3.03
CA PHE A 37 2.05 -7.63 4.16
C PHE A 37 0.99 -7.32 5.21
N LYS A 38 0.58 -8.32 5.98
CA LYS A 38 -0.32 -8.10 7.12
C LYS A 38 0.47 -7.51 8.28
N LEU A 39 -0.11 -6.55 8.99
CA LEU A 39 0.53 -5.90 10.13
C LEU A 39 0.87 -6.90 11.24
N LYS A 40 0.02 -7.91 11.45
CA LYS A 40 0.27 -8.98 12.42
C LYS A 40 1.54 -9.80 12.15
N ASP A 41 1.98 -9.83 10.90
CA ASP A 41 3.16 -10.58 10.44
C ASP A 41 4.38 -9.64 10.29
N MET A 42 4.29 -8.38 10.73
CA MET A 42 5.35 -7.38 10.60
C MET A 42 6.61 -7.80 11.37
N SER A 43 7.70 -7.99 10.64
CA SER A 43 8.99 -8.47 11.14
C SER A 43 10.12 -7.61 10.56
N PRO A 44 10.67 -6.68 11.36
CA PRO A 44 11.83 -5.87 10.97
C PRO A 44 12.98 -6.79 10.53
N GLY A 45 13.55 -6.51 9.36
CA GLY A 45 14.64 -7.33 8.83
C GLY A 45 14.21 -8.51 7.96
N ILE A 46 12.90 -8.77 7.81
CA ILE A 46 12.35 -9.80 6.91
C ILE A 46 11.37 -9.19 5.90
N ASN A 47 10.33 -8.52 6.38
CA ASN A 47 9.27 -7.91 5.56
C ASN A 47 8.96 -6.47 5.98
N ALA A 48 9.85 -5.87 6.77
CA ALA A 48 9.76 -4.49 7.22
C ALA A 48 11.18 -3.87 7.31
N PRO A 49 11.30 -2.53 7.22
CA PRO A 49 12.58 -1.81 7.24
C PRO A 49 13.51 -2.22 8.39
N ASN A 50 14.82 -1.98 8.21
CA ASN A 50 15.97 -2.57 8.93
C ASN A 50 16.44 -3.93 8.39
N MET A 51 16.35 -4.15 7.07
CA MET A 51 16.89 -5.34 6.38
C MET A 51 18.42 -5.43 6.43
N HIS A 52 19.09 -4.28 6.49
CA HIS A 52 20.55 -4.16 6.47
C HIS A 52 20.98 -2.82 7.08
N PRO A 53 22.26 -2.64 7.45
CA PRO A 53 22.79 -1.33 7.85
C PRO A 53 22.49 -0.28 6.77
N PHE A 54 22.15 0.95 7.19
CA PHE A 54 21.77 2.07 6.32
C PHE A 54 20.55 1.82 5.40
N CYS A 55 19.68 0.86 5.71
CA CYS A 55 18.41 0.69 5.00
C CYS A 55 17.56 1.97 5.09
N ARG A 56 17.16 2.51 3.93
CA ARG A 56 16.30 3.71 3.80
C ARG A 56 14.91 3.37 3.25
N CYS A 57 14.54 2.09 3.27
CA CYS A 57 13.21 1.65 2.84
C CYS A 57 12.18 2.02 3.93
N SER A 58 10.92 2.14 3.54
CA SER A 58 9.82 2.53 4.42
C SER A 58 8.64 1.58 4.26
N THR A 59 7.60 1.81 5.05
CA THR A 59 6.29 1.19 4.90
C THR A 59 5.22 2.27 4.80
N ALA A 60 4.16 1.97 4.07
CA ALA A 60 2.94 2.77 4.06
C ALA A 60 1.76 1.91 4.51
N PRO A 61 0.77 2.48 5.21
CA PRO A 61 -0.45 1.76 5.51
C PRO A 61 -1.16 1.40 4.20
N HIS A 62 -1.66 0.17 4.10
CA HIS A 62 -2.44 -0.30 2.97
C HIS A 62 -3.83 -0.66 3.46
N VAL A 63 -4.82 0.08 2.99
CA VAL A 63 -6.23 -0.24 3.13
C VAL A 63 -6.68 -0.86 1.81
N ASP A 64 -7.27 -2.05 1.87
CA ASP A 64 -7.90 -2.64 0.71
C ASP A 64 -9.09 -1.77 0.33
N ASP A 65 -8.96 -1.03 -0.77
CA ASP A 65 -10.00 -0.13 -1.26
C ASP A 65 -11.34 -0.84 -1.33
N LYS A 66 -11.35 -2.09 -1.80
CA LYS A 66 -12.59 -2.83 -2.00
C LYS A 66 -13.29 -3.12 -0.66
N GLY A 67 -12.56 -3.61 0.33
CA GLY A 67 -13.08 -3.83 1.67
C GLY A 67 -13.63 -2.57 2.33
N PHE A 68 -12.96 -1.42 2.12
CA PHE A 68 -13.46 -0.13 2.59
C PHE A 68 -14.79 0.28 1.93
N TRP A 69 -14.86 0.20 0.60
CA TRP A 69 -16.09 0.53 -0.13
C TRP A 69 -17.21 -0.48 0.14
N ASP A 70 -16.88 -1.76 0.35
CA ASP A 70 -17.83 -2.82 0.73
C ASP A 70 -18.41 -2.55 2.13
N ASP A 71 -17.61 -2.15 3.13
CA ASP A 71 -18.09 -1.77 4.47
C ASP A 71 -19.05 -0.57 4.41
N LEU A 72 -18.69 0.46 3.65
CA LEU A 72 -19.54 1.64 3.48
C LEU A 72 -20.87 1.31 2.80
N LEU A 73 -20.85 0.41 1.81
CA LEU A 73 -22.04 -0.06 1.11
C LEU A 73 -22.93 -0.92 2.03
N ASP A 74 -22.34 -1.84 2.79
CA ASP A 74 -23.05 -2.70 3.75
C ASP A 74 -23.72 -1.87 4.86
N ARG A 75 -22.99 -0.88 5.40
CA ARG A 75 -23.48 0.08 6.39
C ARG A 75 -24.43 1.12 5.80
N LYS A 76 -24.67 1.09 4.49
CA LYS A 76 -25.56 1.99 3.74
C LYS A 76 -25.18 3.47 3.90
N VAL A 77 -23.89 3.74 4.09
CA VAL A 77 -23.32 5.10 4.12
C VAL A 77 -23.28 5.68 2.71
N ILE A 78 -23.09 4.82 1.71
CA ILE A 78 -23.06 5.16 0.28
C ILE A 78 -24.08 4.32 -0.49
N SER A 79 -24.47 4.81 -1.66
CA SER A 79 -25.33 4.09 -2.61
C SER A 79 -24.55 3.13 -3.51
N GLN A 80 -25.27 2.23 -4.18
CA GLN A 80 -24.69 1.30 -5.16
C GLN A 80 -24.05 2.04 -6.36
N ASP A 81 -24.57 3.21 -6.72
CA ASP A 81 -24.04 4.03 -7.82
C ASP A 81 -22.76 4.76 -7.41
N GLU A 82 -22.70 5.30 -6.18
CA GLU A 82 -21.46 5.86 -5.62
C GLU A 82 -20.36 4.82 -5.50
N TYR A 83 -20.71 3.58 -5.10
CA TYR A 83 -19.77 2.46 -5.10
C TYR A 83 -19.19 2.21 -6.50
N LYS A 84 -20.04 2.09 -7.53
CA LYS A 84 -19.57 1.84 -8.91
C LYS A 84 -18.66 2.96 -9.42
N GLN A 85 -19.06 4.21 -9.20
CA GLN A 85 -18.28 5.36 -9.65
C GLN A 85 -16.88 5.39 -9.03
N ALA A 86 -16.74 5.03 -7.74
CA ALA A 86 -15.44 4.96 -7.08
C ALA A 86 -14.45 3.98 -7.74
N PHE A 87 -14.95 2.85 -8.27
CA PHE A 87 -14.10 1.87 -8.98
C PHE A 87 -13.86 2.23 -10.44
N ASP A 88 -14.82 2.85 -11.11
CA ASP A 88 -14.68 3.31 -12.49
C ASP A 88 -13.64 4.45 -12.58
N ASP A 89 -13.74 5.46 -11.71
CA ASP A 89 -12.80 6.59 -11.67
C ASP A 89 -11.35 6.12 -11.44
N ARG A 90 -11.15 5.13 -10.55
CA ARG A 90 -9.82 4.54 -10.32
C ARG A 90 -9.30 3.81 -11.55
N THR A 91 -10.16 3.03 -12.22
CA THR A 91 -9.78 2.30 -13.42
C THR A 91 -9.31 3.25 -14.53
N GLU A 92 -9.96 4.39 -14.68
CA GLU A 92 -9.54 5.44 -15.62
C GLU A 92 -8.23 6.10 -15.19
N ALA A 93 -8.04 6.37 -13.90
CA ALA A 93 -6.78 6.91 -13.38
C ALA A 93 -5.58 5.96 -13.61
N ASP A 94 -5.76 4.65 -13.37
CA ASP A 94 -4.72 3.65 -13.59
C ASP A 94 -4.33 3.55 -15.07
N LYS A 95 -5.31 3.57 -15.99
CA LYS A 95 -5.05 3.62 -17.44
C LYS A 95 -4.26 4.87 -17.82
N ALA A 96 -4.62 6.03 -17.29
CA ALA A 96 -3.91 7.28 -17.55
C ALA A 96 -2.46 7.23 -17.05
N ILE A 97 -2.23 6.66 -15.86
CA ILE A 97 -0.87 6.47 -15.31
C ILE A 97 -0.06 5.51 -16.18
N GLU A 98 -0.65 4.41 -16.65
CA GLU A 98 0.04 3.46 -17.53
C GLU A 98 0.43 4.12 -18.86
N GLU A 99 -0.46 4.93 -19.43
CA GLU A 99 -0.17 5.69 -20.65
C GLU A 99 1.01 6.65 -20.44
N LEU A 100 1.04 7.39 -19.32
CA LEU A 100 2.17 8.25 -18.96
C LEU A 100 3.48 7.46 -18.77
N ARG A 101 3.41 6.27 -18.17
CA ARG A 101 4.57 5.38 -18.01
C ARG A 101 5.10 4.89 -19.37
N ARG A 102 4.21 4.58 -20.32
CA ARG A 102 4.60 4.24 -21.70
C ARG A 102 5.28 5.42 -22.40
N LYS A 103 4.71 6.62 -22.29
CA LYS A 103 5.28 7.86 -22.87
C LYS A 103 6.65 8.23 -22.32
N ARG A 104 6.95 7.94 -21.03
CA ARG A 104 8.28 8.19 -20.44
C ARG A 104 9.34 7.14 -20.80
N LYS A 105 8.96 5.98 -21.32
CA LYS A 105 9.87 4.90 -21.71
C LYS A 105 10.26 4.94 -23.20
N GLY A 106 9.56 5.72 -24.02
CA GLY A 106 9.93 6.03 -25.41
C GLY A 106 10.68 7.35 -25.48
#